data_AF-S0ETX4-F1
#
_entry.id   AF-S0ETX4-F1
#
_cell.length_a   1.000
_cell.length_b   1.000
_cell.length_c   1.000
_cell.angle_alpha   90.00
_cell.angle_beta   90.00
_cell.angle_gamma   90.00
#
_symmetry.space_group_name_H-M   'P 1'
#
loop_
_entity.id
_entity.type
_entity.pdbx_description
1 polymer ?
#
loop_
_entity_poly.entity_id
_entity_poly.type
_entity_poly.pdbx_seq_one_letter_code
_entity_poly.pdbx_strand_id
1 'polypeptide(L)'
;MCSKRTAFRPLRKAFTLIELLVVIAIIALLAALLFPVFLTARGKAREIACLSNLHQLGLSIGMYMQDYDSYYPYMVDPADRYTPQIWGSDPSFMAQIPTITPLQVALFPYTKSKEVFHCPADTGFDVEDFTGLYIDPNGNPPNANPSSFAKFGTSYYYRTELAERHATDSMLQHPAEVNVLFDGAGKWHGSLIPHVWRYNTLFADGHAKNITYDQLNAYWAMPL
;
A
#
# COMPACT_ATOMS: atom_id res chain seq x y z
N MET A 1 28.51 -38.35 68.84
CA MET A 1 27.17 -37.94 68.37
C MET A 1 27.20 -37.86 66.85
N CYS A 2 26.53 -38.78 66.15
CA CYS A 2 26.47 -38.81 64.68
C CYS A 2 25.05 -38.50 64.23
N SER A 3 24.84 -37.35 63.59
CA SER A 3 23.54 -36.89 63.09
C SER A 3 23.34 -37.43 61.67
N LYS A 4 22.48 -38.44 61.52
CA LYS A 4 22.07 -38.97 60.20
C LYS A 4 21.11 -37.97 59.56
N ARG A 5 21.58 -37.20 58.56
CA ARG A 5 20.70 -36.43 57.65
C ARG A 5 20.13 -37.37 56.60
N THR A 6 18.82 -37.61 56.63
CA THR A 6 18.09 -38.33 55.57
C THR A 6 17.92 -37.41 54.36
N ALA A 7 18.65 -37.70 53.27
CA ALA A 7 18.47 -37.00 52.00
C ALA A 7 17.20 -37.53 51.30
N PHE A 8 16.15 -36.70 51.23
CA PHE A 8 15.00 -36.96 50.36
C PHE A 8 15.47 -36.91 48.90
N ARG A 9 15.57 -38.06 48.23
CA ARG A 9 15.72 -38.09 46.77
C ARG A 9 14.35 -37.75 46.16
N PRO A 10 14.23 -36.68 45.36
CA PRO A 10 12.99 -36.43 44.64
C PRO A 10 12.77 -37.58 43.65
N LEU A 11 11.59 -38.21 43.75
CA LEU A 11 11.12 -39.18 42.76
C LEU A 11 11.08 -38.46 41.40
N ARG A 12 11.96 -38.85 40.48
CA ARG A 12 11.89 -38.38 39.10
C ARG A 12 10.62 -38.94 38.49
N LYS A 13 9.63 -38.09 38.23
CA LYS A 13 8.44 -38.45 37.46
C LYS A 13 8.88 -38.80 36.04
N ALA A 14 8.75 -40.07 35.66
CA ALA A 14 8.94 -40.48 34.27
C ALA A 14 7.71 -40.04 33.48
N PHE A 15 7.91 -39.26 32.42
CA PHE A 15 6.86 -38.82 31.52
C PHE A 15 6.40 -40.01 30.68
N THR A 16 5.09 -40.26 30.61
CA THR A 16 4.56 -41.35 29.79
C THR A 16 4.46 -40.90 28.33
N LEU A 17 4.59 -41.85 27.40
CA LEU A 17 4.43 -41.58 25.97
C LEU A 17 3.02 -41.02 25.65
N ILE A 18 2.01 -41.43 26.41
CA ILE A 18 0.63 -40.96 26.28
C ILE A 18 0.50 -39.49 26.69
N GLU A 19 1.10 -39.07 27.80
CA GLU A 19 1.08 -37.67 28.24
C GLU A 19 1.71 -36.75 27.19
N LEU A 20 2.82 -37.17 26.58
CA LEU A 20 3.45 -36.41 25.50
C LEU A 20 2.55 -36.34 24.26
N LEU A 21 1.94 -37.47 23.89
CA LEU A 21 1.09 -37.57 22.70
C LEU A 21 -0.19 -36.73 22.82
N VAL A 22 -0.81 -36.68 23.99
CA VAL A 22 -1.99 -35.84 24.23
C VAL A 22 -1.63 -34.35 24.15
N VAL A 23 -0.48 -33.94 24.70
CA VAL A 23 -0.04 -32.54 24.64
C VAL A 23 0.21 -32.08 23.21
N ILE A 24 0.93 -32.86 22.42
CA ILE A 24 1.15 -32.51 21.00
C ILE A 24 -0.16 -32.51 20.22
N ALA A 25 -1.10 -33.41 20.53
CA ALA A 25 -2.41 -33.43 19.88
C ALA A 25 -3.22 -32.16 20.18
N ILE A 26 -3.20 -31.68 21.43
CA ILE A 26 -3.86 -30.44 21.83
C ILE A 26 -3.19 -29.23 21.15
N ILE A 27 -1.85 -29.15 21.15
CA ILE A 27 -1.12 -28.06 20.48
C ILE A 27 -1.43 -28.05 18.97
N ALA A 28 -1.45 -29.22 18.32
CA ALA A 28 -1.77 -29.33 16.89
C ALA A 28 -3.20 -28.85 16.59
N LEU A 29 -4.17 -29.23 17.42
CA LEU A 29 -5.56 -28.77 17.30
C LEU A 29 -5.68 -27.24 17.45
N LEU A 30 -5.03 -26.67 18.47
CA LEU A 30 -5.04 -25.23 18.70
C LEU A 30 -4.34 -24.47 17.57
N ALA A 31 -3.18 -24.96 17.11
CA ALA A 31 -2.45 -24.36 16.00
C ALA A 31 -3.27 -24.38 14.70
N ALA A 32 -3.99 -25.47 14.43
CA ALA A 32 -4.85 -25.59 13.24
C ALA A 32 -5.97 -24.53 13.20
N LEU A 33 -6.52 -24.13 14.36
CA LEU A 33 -7.53 -23.08 14.44
C LEU A 33 -6.92 -21.66 14.44
N LEU A 34 -5.75 -21.48 15.06
CA LEU A 34 -5.11 -20.16 15.20
C LEU A 34 -4.41 -19.68 13.92
N PHE A 35 -3.80 -20.59 13.15
CA PHE A 35 -3.04 -20.23 11.96
C PHE A 35 -3.84 -19.45 10.90
N PRO A 36 -5.03 -19.87 10.45
CA PRO A 36 -5.80 -19.12 9.45
C PRO A 36 -6.22 -17.74 9.95
N VAL A 37 -6.59 -17.63 11.24
CA VAL A 37 -6.98 -16.35 11.85
C VAL A 37 -5.80 -15.39 11.91
N PHE A 38 -4.61 -15.89 12.27
CA PHE A 38 -3.40 -15.09 12.36
C PHE A 38 -2.99 -14.49 11.00
N LEU A 39 -3.10 -15.24 9.91
CA LEU A 39 -2.80 -14.74 8.56
C LEU A 39 -3.72 -13.59 8.16
N THR A 40 -5.03 -13.74 8.37
CA THR A 40 -6.01 -12.68 8.10
C THR A 40 -5.76 -11.45 8.96
N ALA A 41 -5.48 -11.63 10.25
CA ALA A 41 -5.17 -10.53 11.17
C ALA A 41 -3.90 -9.77 10.74
N ARG A 42 -2.86 -10.50 10.31
CA ARG A 42 -1.62 -9.89 9.81
C ARG A 42 -1.85 -9.11 8.51
N GLY A 43 -2.67 -9.62 7.60
CA GLY A 43 -3.07 -8.92 6.38
C GLY A 43 -3.78 -7.60 6.70
N LYS A 44 -4.76 -7.63 7.60
CA LYS A 44 -5.47 -6.44 8.07
C LYS A 44 -4.57 -5.44 8.80
N ALA A 45 -3.59 -5.90 9.58
CA ALA A 45 -2.61 -5.01 10.21
C ALA A 45 -1.77 -4.25 9.17
N ARG A 46 -1.36 -4.91 8.07
CA ARG A 46 -0.64 -4.24 6.97
C ARG A 46 -1.53 -3.24 6.24
N GLU A 47 -2.80 -3.58 5.98
CA GLU A 47 -3.79 -2.67 5.39
C GLU A 47 -3.96 -1.40 6.22
N ILE A 48 -4.14 -1.53 7.53
CA ILE A 48 -4.24 -0.39 8.45
C ILE A 48 -2.98 0.48 8.42
N ALA A 49 -1.80 -0.14 8.35
CA ALA A 49 -0.55 0.60 8.22
C ALA A 49 -0.48 1.38 6.89
N CYS A 50 -0.88 0.78 5.76
CA CYS A 50 -0.90 1.46 4.47
C CYS A 50 -1.93 2.61 4.44
N LEU A 51 -3.09 2.46 5.08
CA LEU A 51 -4.06 3.55 5.27
C LEU A 51 -3.50 4.69 6.13
N SER A 52 -2.77 4.36 7.21
CA SER A 52 -2.12 5.37 8.06
C SER A 52 -1.05 6.15 7.31
N ASN A 53 -0.30 5.50 6.42
CA ASN A 53 0.64 6.15 5.52
C ASN A 53 -0.07 7.09 4.54
N LEU A 54 -1.16 6.65 3.89
CA LEU A 54 -1.96 7.49 3.01
C LEU A 54 -2.50 8.73 3.71
N HIS A 55 -2.99 8.61 4.95
CA HIS A 55 -3.39 9.77 5.74
C HIS A 55 -2.22 10.74 6.00
N GLN A 56 -1.03 10.24 6.33
CA GLN A 56 0.16 11.08 6.49
C GLN A 56 0.57 11.78 5.19
N LEU A 57 0.44 11.10 4.05
CA LEU A 57 0.65 11.69 2.72
C LEU A 57 -0.42 12.74 2.40
N GLY A 58 -1.69 12.51 2.75
CA GLY A 58 -2.76 13.49 2.59
C GLY A 58 -2.53 14.76 3.41
N LEU A 59 -2.05 14.64 4.65
CA LEU A 59 -1.61 15.79 5.43
C LEU A 59 -0.46 16.53 4.75
N SER A 60 0.49 15.80 4.16
CA SER A 60 1.63 16.38 3.44
C SER A 60 1.20 17.12 2.17
N ILE A 61 0.21 16.58 1.44
CA ILE A 61 -0.43 17.26 0.31
C ILE A 61 -1.12 18.54 0.80
N GLY A 62 -1.89 18.48 1.89
CA GLY A 62 -2.52 19.67 2.46
C GLY A 62 -1.52 20.76 2.86
N MET A 63 -0.35 20.38 3.41
CA MET A 63 0.73 21.33 3.69
C MET A 63 1.32 21.92 2.41
N TYR A 64 1.56 21.10 1.38
CA TYR A 64 1.99 21.61 0.08
C TYR A 64 0.98 22.63 -0.48
N MET A 65 -0.30 22.31 -0.46
CA MET A 65 -1.35 23.19 -0.99
C MET A 65 -1.40 24.53 -0.25
N GLN A 66 -1.08 24.56 1.06
CA GLN A 66 -0.97 25.80 1.81
C GLN A 66 0.21 26.67 1.35
N ASP A 67 1.33 26.06 0.97
CA ASP A 67 2.53 26.75 0.50
C ASP A 67 2.43 27.19 -0.98
N TYR A 68 1.54 26.57 -1.76
CA TYR A 68 1.40 26.75 -3.22
C TYR A 68 -0.02 27.14 -3.64
N ASP A 69 -0.61 28.16 -3.02
CA ASP A 69 -1.88 28.80 -3.43
C ASP A 69 -3.05 27.82 -3.68
N SER A 70 -3.16 26.77 -2.85
CA SER A 70 -4.17 25.71 -2.93
C SER A 70 -4.12 24.83 -4.17
N TYR A 71 -3.01 24.86 -4.93
CA TYR A 71 -2.77 23.91 -6.00
C TYR A 71 -2.34 22.56 -5.47
N TYR A 72 -2.93 21.50 -6.01
CA TYR A 72 -2.41 20.15 -5.82
C TYR A 72 -0.96 20.06 -6.33
N PRO A 73 -0.12 19.21 -5.73
CA PRO A 73 1.27 19.10 -6.14
C PRO A 73 1.42 18.76 -7.63
N TYR A 74 2.22 19.54 -8.34
CA TYR A 74 2.57 19.25 -9.72
C TYR A 74 3.61 18.13 -9.77
N MET A 75 3.13 16.91 -9.54
CA MET A 75 3.92 15.69 -9.43
C MET A 75 3.36 14.57 -10.29
N VAL A 76 4.17 13.53 -10.50
CA VAL A 76 3.81 12.37 -11.30
C VAL A 76 4.02 11.09 -10.51
N ASP A 77 3.18 10.10 -10.77
CA ASP A 77 3.30 8.78 -10.19
C ASP A 77 4.29 7.89 -10.96
N PRO A 78 4.62 6.68 -10.45
CA PRO A 78 5.49 5.77 -11.18
C PRO A 78 4.91 5.28 -12.51
N ALA A 79 3.61 4.99 -12.59
CA ALA A 79 3.00 4.48 -13.83
C ALA A 79 3.25 5.46 -14.98
N ASP A 80 2.83 6.70 -14.82
CA ASP A 80 2.95 7.73 -15.83
C ASP A 80 4.42 8.06 -16.12
N ARG A 81 5.26 8.13 -15.07
CA ARG A 81 6.70 8.41 -15.22
C ARG A 81 7.41 7.40 -16.10
N TYR A 82 7.08 6.11 -15.93
CA TYR A 82 7.75 5.01 -16.60
C TYR A 82 6.95 4.44 -17.77
N THR A 83 5.75 4.95 -18.04
CA THR A 83 4.93 4.61 -19.21
C THR A 83 4.16 5.83 -19.73
N PRO A 84 4.84 6.94 -20.09
CA PRO A 84 4.17 8.20 -20.43
C PRO A 84 3.21 8.10 -21.61
N GLN A 85 3.38 7.10 -22.49
CA GLN A 85 2.49 6.84 -23.63
C GLN A 85 1.02 6.58 -23.26
N ILE A 86 0.71 6.30 -21.99
CA ILE A 86 -0.68 6.27 -21.49
C ILE A 86 -1.39 7.59 -21.79
N TRP A 87 -0.65 8.70 -21.77
CA TRP A 87 -1.11 10.05 -22.08
C TRP A 87 -1.11 10.37 -23.57
N GLY A 88 -1.17 9.38 -24.46
CA GLY A 88 -1.15 9.58 -25.91
C GLY A 88 -2.28 10.47 -26.45
N SER A 89 -3.38 10.65 -25.70
CA SER A 89 -4.44 11.60 -26.03
C SER A 89 -4.09 13.07 -25.79
N ASP A 90 -3.08 13.35 -24.96
CA ASP A 90 -2.48 14.67 -24.79
C ASP A 90 -0.95 14.61 -25.01
N PRO A 91 -0.51 14.77 -26.26
CA PRO A 91 0.92 14.74 -26.59
C PRO A 91 1.74 15.83 -25.90
N SER A 92 1.10 16.94 -25.52
CA SER A 92 1.78 18.09 -24.91
C SER A 92 2.13 17.82 -23.45
N PHE A 93 1.20 17.21 -22.70
CA PHE A 93 1.43 16.77 -21.34
C PHE A 93 2.34 15.53 -21.30
N MET A 94 2.12 14.56 -22.19
CA MET A 94 2.98 13.38 -22.34
C MET A 94 4.46 13.75 -22.49
N ALA A 95 4.77 14.77 -23.31
CA ALA A 95 6.14 15.24 -23.51
C ALA A 95 6.77 15.87 -22.26
N GLN A 96 5.94 16.37 -21.33
CA GLN A 96 6.39 17.01 -20.09
C GLN A 96 6.63 16.01 -18.96
N ILE A 97 5.92 14.87 -18.93
CA ILE A 97 6.02 13.84 -17.88
C ILE A 97 7.48 13.48 -17.49
N PRO A 98 8.44 13.32 -18.42
CA PRO A 98 9.84 13.05 -18.08
C PRO A 98 10.56 14.17 -17.30
N THR A 99 9.95 15.34 -17.17
CA THR A 99 10.45 16.49 -16.40
C THR A 99 9.66 16.76 -15.12
N ILE A 100 8.46 16.19 -14.98
CA ILE A 100 7.62 16.34 -13.78
C ILE A 100 8.28 15.65 -12.58
N THR A 101 8.20 16.29 -11.42
CA THR A 101 8.79 15.79 -10.17
C THR A 101 8.07 14.52 -9.70
N PRO A 102 8.78 13.41 -9.40
CA PRO A 102 8.14 12.22 -8.84
C PRO A 102 7.48 12.49 -7.48
N LEU A 103 6.35 11.85 -7.22
CA LEU A 103 5.56 11.99 -5.98
C LEU A 103 6.41 12.02 -4.70
N GLN A 104 7.28 11.03 -4.53
CA GLN A 104 8.08 10.87 -3.33
C GLN A 104 9.09 11.99 -3.16
N VAL A 105 9.53 12.62 -4.25
CA VAL A 105 10.44 13.77 -4.21
C VAL A 105 9.67 15.04 -3.87
N ALA A 106 8.49 15.24 -4.47
CA ALA A 106 7.64 16.41 -4.22
C ALA A 106 7.15 16.50 -2.77
N LEU A 107 6.78 15.36 -2.17
CA LEU A 107 6.23 15.32 -0.81
C LEU A 107 7.27 15.12 0.29
N PHE A 108 8.52 14.73 -0.04
CA PHE A 108 9.55 14.49 0.96
C PHE A 108 9.82 15.66 1.93
N PRO A 109 9.80 16.94 1.50
CA PRO A 109 9.99 18.08 2.41
C PRO A 109 8.94 18.14 3.55
N TYR A 110 7.74 17.62 3.29
CA TYR A 110 6.61 17.64 4.22
C TYR A 110 6.53 16.36 5.06
N THR A 111 6.81 15.20 4.46
CA THR A 111 6.77 13.91 5.19
C THR A 111 7.98 13.71 6.08
N LYS A 112 9.18 14.14 5.64
CA LYS A 112 10.48 13.94 6.31
C LYS A 112 10.83 12.48 6.64
N SER A 113 10.10 11.53 6.06
CA SER A 113 10.28 10.09 6.28
C SER A 113 10.00 9.33 4.99
N LYS A 114 10.98 8.57 4.52
CA LYS A 114 10.84 7.73 3.32
C LYS A 114 9.89 6.56 3.54
N GLU A 115 9.80 6.06 4.78
CA GLU A 115 8.97 4.90 5.12
C GLU A 115 7.47 5.17 4.96
N VAL A 116 7.05 6.44 4.99
CA VAL A 116 5.65 6.82 4.73
C VAL A 116 5.23 6.51 3.29
N PHE A 117 6.17 6.43 2.35
CA PHE A 117 5.90 6.04 0.97
C PHE A 117 5.88 4.52 0.76
N HIS A 118 6.17 3.71 1.79
CA HIS A 118 6.23 2.26 1.69
C HIS A 118 4.98 1.61 2.31
N CYS A 119 4.20 0.91 1.49
CA CYS A 119 3.14 0.07 1.98
C CYS A 119 3.71 -1.30 2.39
N PRO A 120 3.60 -1.76 3.64
CA PRO A 120 4.11 -3.07 4.07
C PRO A 120 3.44 -4.31 3.42
N ALA A 121 2.40 -4.11 2.61
CA ALA A 121 1.81 -5.17 1.78
C ALA A 121 2.33 -5.16 0.33
N ASP A 122 3.17 -4.17 -0.03
CA ASP A 122 3.78 -4.07 -1.34
C ASP A 122 4.69 -5.28 -1.60
N THR A 123 4.30 -6.03 -2.63
CA THR A 123 4.99 -7.23 -3.11
C THR A 123 5.33 -7.11 -4.59
N GLY A 124 5.29 -5.90 -5.12
CA GLY A 124 5.49 -5.62 -6.54
C GLY A 124 4.35 -6.18 -7.40
N PHE A 125 4.55 -6.10 -8.70
CA PHE A 125 3.66 -6.63 -9.74
C PHE A 125 4.43 -6.81 -11.03
N ASP A 126 3.93 -7.67 -11.91
CA ASP A 126 4.52 -7.95 -13.22
C ASP A 126 3.89 -7.13 -14.35
N VAL A 127 2.65 -6.68 -14.12
CA VAL A 127 1.84 -5.83 -15.00
C VAL A 127 1.06 -4.88 -14.09
N GLU A 128 0.92 -3.63 -14.51
CA GLU A 128 0.14 -2.62 -13.78
C GLU A 128 -1.36 -2.85 -13.93
N ASP A 129 -2.11 -2.59 -12.84
CA ASP A 129 -3.52 -2.97 -12.74
C ASP A 129 -4.46 -2.11 -13.63
N PHE A 130 -4.12 -0.84 -13.89
CA PHE A 130 -5.00 0.12 -14.59
C PHE A 130 -4.61 0.40 -16.03
N THR A 131 -3.30 0.34 -16.31
CA THR A 131 -2.72 0.71 -17.58
C THR A 131 -2.57 -0.56 -18.44
N GLY A 132 -2.35 -1.71 -17.83
CA GLY A 132 -2.26 -2.99 -18.53
C GLY A 132 -0.89 -3.20 -19.19
N LEU A 133 -0.88 -3.65 -20.45
CA LEU A 133 0.33 -4.09 -21.18
C LEU A 133 1.13 -2.93 -21.82
N TYR A 134 0.99 -1.69 -21.34
CA TYR A 134 1.79 -0.57 -21.86
C TYR A 134 3.27 -0.78 -21.55
N ILE A 135 4.12 -0.79 -22.58
CA ILE A 135 5.56 -1.05 -22.43
C ILE A 135 6.30 0.14 -21.84
N ASP A 136 7.25 -0.09 -20.95
CA ASP A 136 8.18 0.96 -20.52
C ASP A 136 8.95 1.56 -21.72
N PRO A 137 9.63 2.73 -21.57
CA PRO A 137 10.45 3.32 -22.61
C PRO A 137 11.52 2.41 -23.22
N ASN A 138 11.83 1.27 -22.59
CA ASN A 138 12.81 0.29 -23.06
C ASN A 138 12.16 -0.92 -23.75
N GLY A 139 10.83 -0.91 -23.93
CA GLY A 139 10.08 -1.97 -24.60
C GLY A 139 9.71 -3.16 -23.72
N ASN A 140 9.82 -3.06 -22.39
CA ASN A 140 9.48 -4.14 -21.46
C ASN A 140 8.10 -3.94 -20.84
N PRO A 141 7.38 -5.01 -20.44
CA PRO A 141 6.18 -4.85 -19.62
C PRO A 141 6.51 -4.15 -18.29
N PRO A 142 5.60 -3.29 -17.79
CA PRO A 142 5.84 -2.50 -16.59
C PRO A 142 5.79 -3.42 -15.38
N ASN A 143 6.91 -3.52 -14.67
CA ASN A 143 7.01 -4.33 -13.45
C ASN A 143 7.62 -3.55 -12.29
N ALA A 144 7.20 -3.93 -11.11
CA ALA A 144 7.57 -3.34 -9.84
C ALA A 144 8.24 -4.37 -8.93
N ASN A 145 9.01 -5.33 -9.47
CA ASN A 145 9.67 -6.34 -8.65
C ASN A 145 11.00 -5.81 -8.06
N PRO A 146 11.37 -6.18 -6.81
CA PRO A 146 10.63 -7.04 -5.88
C PRO A 146 9.50 -6.33 -5.11
N SER A 147 9.47 -4.99 -5.13
CA SER A 147 8.37 -4.16 -4.65
C SER A 147 8.35 -2.82 -5.38
N SER A 148 7.18 -2.19 -5.47
CA SER A 148 7.03 -0.87 -6.10
C SER A 148 7.87 0.17 -5.36
N PHE A 149 7.89 0.10 -4.03
CA PHE A 149 8.77 0.94 -3.21
C PHE A 149 10.26 0.75 -3.52
N ALA A 150 10.74 -0.50 -3.66
CA ALA A 150 12.14 -0.74 -3.97
C ALA A 150 12.52 -0.26 -5.38
N LYS A 151 11.59 -0.36 -6.34
CA LYS A 151 11.81 -0.01 -7.73
C LYS A 151 11.70 1.50 -7.98
N PHE A 152 10.67 2.13 -7.43
CA PHE A 152 10.27 3.50 -7.77
C PHE A 152 10.41 4.48 -6.58
N GLY A 153 10.64 3.98 -5.37
CA GLY A 153 10.72 4.79 -4.16
C GLY A 153 9.36 5.12 -3.52
N THR A 154 8.27 4.55 -4.04
CA THR A 154 6.91 4.67 -3.48
C THR A 154 6.10 3.42 -3.81
N SER A 155 5.24 3.00 -2.88
CA SER A 155 4.17 2.03 -3.13
C SER A 155 2.88 2.72 -3.58
N TYR A 156 2.78 4.05 -3.43
CA TYR A 156 1.56 4.81 -3.70
C TYR A 156 1.65 5.57 -5.01
N TYR A 157 0.51 5.61 -5.70
CA TYR A 157 0.34 6.14 -7.04
C TYR A 157 -0.59 7.35 -6.93
N TYR A 158 -0.32 8.35 -7.75
CA TYR A 158 -0.98 9.65 -7.74
C TYR A 158 -1.86 9.78 -8.96
N ARG A 159 -3.02 10.39 -8.76
CA ARG A 159 -3.90 10.78 -9.86
C ARG A 159 -3.29 11.99 -10.57
N THR A 160 -2.35 11.73 -11.49
CA THR A 160 -1.56 12.73 -12.21
C THR A 160 -2.43 13.71 -13.02
N GLU A 161 -3.69 13.36 -13.33
CA GLU A 161 -4.68 14.29 -13.89
C GLU A 161 -4.89 15.55 -13.05
N LEU A 162 -4.70 15.48 -11.73
CA LEU A 162 -4.72 16.67 -10.87
C LEU A 162 -3.59 17.65 -11.21
N ALA A 163 -2.40 17.13 -11.54
CA ALA A 163 -1.28 17.95 -11.98
C ALA A 163 -1.50 18.48 -13.41
N GLU A 164 -1.95 17.63 -14.34
CA GLU A 164 -2.26 18.03 -15.72
C GLU A 164 -3.21 19.24 -15.76
N ARG A 165 -4.30 19.17 -14.98
CA ARG A 165 -5.32 20.22 -14.91
C ARG A 165 -4.94 21.42 -14.05
N HIS A 166 -3.80 21.37 -13.37
CA HIS A 166 -3.44 22.35 -12.34
C HIS A 166 -4.58 22.52 -11.33
N ALA A 167 -5.10 21.39 -10.83
CA ALA A 167 -6.28 21.36 -9.99
C ALA A 167 -6.04 22.08 -8.65
N THR A 168 -7.08 22.73 -8.14
CA THR A 168 -7.16 23.27 -6.77
C THR A 168 -8.34 22.64 -6.05
N ASP A 169 -8.37 22.69 -4.71
CA ASP A 169 -9.53 22.18 -3.94
C ASP A 169 -10.86 22.82 -4.37
N SER A 170 -10.82 24.10 -4.76
CA SER A 170 -12.02 24.82 -5.19
C SER A 170 -12.62 24.32 -6.52
N MET A 171 -11.83 23.60 -7.33
CA MET A 171 -12.29 23.04 -8.61
C MET A 171 -13.08 21.74 -8.40
N LEU A 172 -12.85 21.03 -7.30
CA LEU A 172 -13.43 19.72 -7.06
C LEU A 172 -14.85 19.85 -6.48
N GLN A 173 -15.85 19.45 -7.25
CA GLN A 173 -17.26 19.51 -6.82
C GLN A 173 -17.60 18.46 -5.75
N HIS A 174 -16.92 17.31 -5.77
CA HIS A 174 -17.16 16.17 -4.89
C HIS A 174 -15.85 15.64 -4.27
N PRO A 175 -15.18 16.40 -3.39
CA PRO A 175 -13.84 16.04 -2.89
C PRO A 175 -13.80 14.71 -2.13
N ALA A 176 -14.89 14.29 -1.49
CA ALA A 176 -15.00 12.97 -0.84
C ALA A 176 -15.11 11.78 -1.83
N GLU A 177 -15.22 12.06 -3.13
CA GLU A 177 -15.36 11.06 -4.19
C GLU A 177 -14.23 11.15 -5.22
N VAL A 178 -13.32 12.11 -5.09
CA VAL A 178 -12.13 12.27 -5.93
C VAL A 178 -10.96 11.58 -5.26
N ASN A 179 -10.48 10.48 -5.85
CA ASN A 179 -9.24 9.83 -5.41
C ASN A 179 -8.02 10.69 -5.76
N VAL A 180 -7.07 10.78 -4.84
CA VAL A 180 -5.82 11.55 -4.98
C VAL A 180 -4.62 10.62 -4.98
N LEU A 181 -4.53 9.73 -3.99
CA LEU A 181 -3.50 8.69 -3.89
C LEU A 181 -4.13 7.33 -3.68
N PHE A 182 -3.45 6.28 -4.14
CA PHE A 182 -3.91 4.91 -3.95
C PHE A 182 -2.73 3.93 -3.97
N ASP A 183 -2.94 2.72 -3.48
CA ASP A 183 -1.93 1.65 -3.59
C ASP A 183 -1.66 1.32 -5.07
N GLY A 184 -0.39 1.10 -5.42
CA GLY A 184 0.01 0.79 -6.80
C GLY A 184 -0.53 -0.53 -7.35
N ALA A 185 -0.94 -1.48 -6.50
CA ALA A 185 -1.65 -2.68 -6.95
C ALA A 185 -2.66 -3.21 -5.93
N GLY A 186 -3.84 -3.59 -6.44
CA GLY A 186 -4.98 -3.99 -5.63
C GLY A 186 -4.88 -5.40 -5.05
N LYS A 187 -3.96 -6.22 -5.58
CA LYS A 187 -3.63 -7.53 -4.99
C LYS A 187 -2.96 -7.40 -3.62
N TRP A 188 -2.39 -6.25 -3.27
CA TRP A 188 -1.70 -6.06 -1.99
C TRP A 188 -2.66 -6.05 -0.79
N HIS A 189 -3.92 -5.61 -0.98
CA HIS A 189 -4.92 -5.52 0.09
C HIS A 189 -6.16 -6.38 -0.13
N GLY A 190 -6.09 -7.35 -1.04
CA GLY A 190 -7.22 -8.18 -1.43
C GLY A 190 -6.84 -9.63 -1.66
N SER A 191 -7.43 -10.20 -2.70
CA SER A 191 -7.09 -11.54 -3.19
C SER A 191 -6.08 -11.46 -4.34
N LEU A 192 -5.49 -12.60 -4.70
CA LEU A 192 -4.80 -12.75 -5.98
C LEU A 192 -5.76 -12.73 -7.18
N ILE A 193 -7.07 -12.81 -6.94
CA ILE A 193 -8.11 -12.81 -7.97
C ILE A 193 -8.48 -11.35 -8.33
N PRO A 194 -8.36 -10.93 -9.61
CA PRO A 194 -8.56 -9.54 -10.04
C PRO A 194 -9.86 -8.87 -9.60
N HIS A 195 -11.01 -9.52 -9.77
CA HIS A 195 -12.31 -8.94 -9.39
C HIS A 195 -12.52 -8.80 -7.86
N VAL A 196 -11.57 -9.26 -7.04
CA VAL A 196 -11.59 -9.15 -5.58
C VAL A 196 -10.43 -8.28 -5.09
N TRP A 197 -9.74 -7.59 -6.00
CA TRP A 197 -8.72 -6.61 -5.68
C TRP A 197 -9.29 -5.44 -4.88
N ARG A 198 -8.44 -4.93 -3.99
CA ARG A 198 -8.78 -3.88 -3.04
C ARG A 198 -7.66 -2.88 -3.00
N TYR A 199 -8.02 -1.60 -2.94
CA TYR A 199 -7.08 -0.50 -2.92
C TYR A 199 -7.35 0.33 -1.67
N ASN A 200 -6.32 0.63 -0.91
CA ASN A 200 -6.37 1.76 0.00
C ASN A 200 -6.23 3.02 -0.83
N THR A 201 -7.13 3.97 -0.61
CA THR A 201 -7.25 5.16 -1.43
C THR A 201 -7.48 6.34 -0.52
N LEU A 202 -6.69 7.39 -0.75
CA LEU A 202 -6.84 8.73 -0.19
C LEU A 202 -7.73 9.55 -1.13
N PHE A 203 -8.65 10.31 -0.54
CA PHE A 203 -9.57 11.20 -1.24
C PHE A 203 -9.18 12.66 -1.01
N ALA A 204 -9.70 13.55 -1.87
CA ALA A 204 -9.36 14.97 -1.87
C ALA A 204 -9.77 15.72 -0.60
N ASP A 205 -10.79 15.26 0.13
CA ASP A 205 -11.13 15.78 1.45
C ASP A 205 -10.19 15.27 2.59
N GLY A 206 -9.20 14.45 2.26
CA GLY A 206 -8.19 13.93 3.17
C GLY A 206 -8.55 12.62 3.88
N HIS A 207 -9.75 12.06 3.67
CA HIS A 207 -10.05 10.72 4.22
C HIS A 207 -9.39 9.62 3.39
N ALA A 208 -9.05 8.51 4.03
CA ALA A 208 -8.55 7.32 3.34
C ALA A 208 -9.39 6.09 3.73
N LYS A 209 -9.65 5.22 2.75
CA LYS A 209 -10.41 3.98 2.98
C LYS A 209 -10.00 2.89 2.00
N ASN A 210 -10.26 1.64 2.38
CA ASN A 210 -10.12 0.48 1.51
C ASN A 210 -11.37 0.33 0.63
N ILE A 211 -11.18 0.28 -0.69
CA ILE A 211 -12.26 0.21 -1.69
C ILE A 211 -12.03 -0.94 -2.69
N THR A 212 -13.10 -1.36 -3.37
CA THR A 212 -12.99 -2.34 -4.47
C THR A 212 -12.39 -1.73 -5.73
N TYR A 213 -11.92 -2.58 -6.63
CA TYR A 213 -11.55 -2.18 -7.99
C TYR A 213 -12.68 -1.40 -8.70
N ASP A 214 -13.92 -1.89 -8.63
CA ASP A 214 -15.07 -1.23 -9.27
C ASP A 214 -15.35 0.16 -8.67
N GLN A 215 -15.21 0.31 -7.36
CA GLN A 215 -15.33 1.60 -6.68
C GLN A 215 -14.23 2.56 -7.12
N LEU A 216 -12.98 2.08 -7.20
CA LEU A 216 -11.86 2.90 -7.64
C LEU A 216 -12.06 3.39 -9.08
N ASN A 217 -12.52 2.52 -9.99
CA ASN A 217 -12.86 2.92 -11.36
C ASN A 217 -14.00 3.95 -11.41
N ALA A 218 -15.01 3.80 -10.56
CA ALA A 218 -16.10 4.78 -10.46
C ALA A 218 -15.60 6.15 -9.97
N TYR A 219 -14.70 6.17 -8.97
CA TYR A 219 -14.08 7.41 -8.49
C TYR A 219 -13.10 8.02 -9.50
N TRP A 220 -12.40 7.19 -10.27
CA TRP A 220 -11.54 7.65 -11.36
C TRP A 220 -12.33 8.36 -12.47
N ALA A 221 -13.57 7.92 -12.71
CA ALA A 221 -14.46 8.55 -13.68
C ALA A 221 -15.09 9.87 -13.17
N MET A 222 -14.89 10.24 -11.90
CA MET A 222 -15.40 11.50 -11.37
C MET A 222 -14.71 12.70 -12.04
N PRO A 223 -15.46 13.76 -12.39
CA PRO A 223 -14.91 14.94 -13.04
C PRO A 223 -13.95 15.69 -12.10
N LEU A 224 -12.88 16.20 -12.69
CA LEU A 224 -11.88 17.08 -12.09
C LEU A 224 -12.02 18.50 -12.64
#